data_AF-A0A962DN20-F1
#
_entry.id   AF-A0A962DN20-F1
#
_cell.length_a   1.000
_cell.length_b   1.000
_cell.length_c   1.000
_cell.angle_alpha   90.00
_cell.angle_beta   90.00
_cell.angle_gamma   90.00
#
_symmetry.space_group_name_H-M   'P 1'
#
loop_
_entity.id
_entity.type
_entity.pdbx_description
1 polymer ?
#
loop_
_entity_poly.entity_id
_entity_poly.type
_entity_poly.pdbx_seq_one_letter_code
_entity_poly.pdbx_strand_id
1 'polypeptide(L)'
;IVSPATTTERLQSIQRMVAEQMGDKLPDFEANVLRAIPVQVGGLYPISDVWYIEPGLDVPDRLRVHIAQFAREIAEEAGVAEQVEPSDGGIGFACITPPAARAMPPFARAVLTLLHALCAARAAAGLDRARLADDLAPLLYGGGAYPRLSDAGLVKLFRLLRLARRLLDLEAGASAPGHGT
;
A
#
# COMPACT_ATOMS: atom_id res chain seq x y z
N ILE A 1 3.36 7.94 17.69
CA ILE A 1 4.80 8.32 17.63
C ILE A 1 5.56 7.02 17.50
N VAL A 2 6.14 6.75 16.32
CA VAL A 2 6.93 5.54 16.10
C VAL A 2 8.26 5.75 16.80
N SER A 3 8.54 4.94 17.81
CA SER A 3 9.84 4.94 18.49
C SER A 3 10.82 4.09 17.69
N PRO A 4 12.10 4.50 17.58
CA PRO A 4 13.12 3.71 16.90
C PRO A 4 13.30 2.36 17.59
N ALA A 5 13.65 1.34 16.79
CA ALA A 5 14.11 0.07 17.34
C ALA A 5 15.31 0.32 18.26
N THR A 6 15.34 -0.32 19.43
CA THR A 6 16.43 -0.23 20.39
C THR A 6 17.69 -0.87 19.80
N THR A 7 18.49 -0.06 19.11
CA THR A 7 19.85 -0.42 18.72
C THR A 7 20.72 -0.40 19.97
N THR A 8 21.47 -1.47 20.21
CA THR A 8 22.35 -1.56 21.38
C THR A 8 23.45 -0.50 21.29
N GLU A 9 23.82 0.12 22.43
CA GLU A 9 24.84 1.19 22.51
C GLU A 9 26.18 0.80 21.83
N ARG A 10 26.52 -0.49 21.88
CA ARG A 10 27.69 -1.05 21.19
C ARG A 10 27.60 -0.88 19.67
N LEU A 11 26.43 -1.11 19.09
CA LEU A 11 26.24 -1.07 17.64
C LEU A 11 26.24 0.39 17.14
N GLN A 12 25.72 1.34 17.91
CA GLN A 12 25.85 2.77 17.64
C GLN A 12 27.29 3.27 17.76
N SER A 13 28.03 2.79 18.76
CA SER A 13 29.43 3.15 18.96
C SER A 13 30.33 2.62 17.83
N ILE A 14 30.05 1.40 17.35
CA ILE A 14 30.72 0.83 16.18
C ILE A 14 30.40 1.66 14.93
N GLN A 15 29.14 2.01 14.69
CA GLN A 15 28.74 2.83 13.54
C GLN A 15 29.41 4.21 13.54
N ARG A 16 29.51 4.88 14.71
CA ARG A 16 30.21 6.16 14.83
C ARG A 16 31.70 6.04 14.55
N MET A 17 32.36 5.02 15.10
CA MET A 17 33.79 4.79 14.90
C MET A 17 34.13 4.45 13.45
N VAL A 18 33.29 3.64 12.81
CA VAL A 18 33.39 3.25 11.40
C VAL A 18 33.19 4.46 10.48
N ALA A 19 32.23 5.34 10.79
CA ALA A 19 31.97 6.57 10.04
C ALA A 19 33.11 7.60 10.16
N GLU A 20 33.64 7.80 11.37
CA GLU A 20 34.80 8.68 11.62
C GLU A 20 36.06 8.19 10.89
N GLN A 21 36.26 6.88 10.77
CA GLN A 21 37.43 6.29 10.13
C GLN A 21 37.34 6.29 8.59
N MET A 22 36.13 6.24 8.02
CA MET A 22 35.89 6.31 6.58
C MET A 22 35.62 7.73 6.06
N GLY A 23 35.60 8.75 6.93
CA GLY A 23 35.27 10.12 6.57
C GLY A 23 33.81 10.31 6.15
N ASP A 24 32.94 9.35 6.48
CA ASP A 24 31.54 9.36 6.09
C ASP A 24 30.73 10.08 7.18
N LYS A 25 29.88 11.02 6.79
CA LYS A 25 29.05 11.76 7.76
C LYS A 25 27.91 10.85 8.24
N LEU A 26 27.73 10.76 9.56
CA LEU A 26 26.55 10.12 10.13
C LEU A 26 25.29 10.73 9.50
N PRO A 27 24.33 9.89 9.05
CA PRO A 27 23.15 10.37 8.34
C PRO A 27 22.37 11.40 9.19
N ASP A 28 22.20 12.60 8.63
CA ASP A 28 21.39 13.65 9.20
C ASP A 28 19.91 13.23 9.19
N PHE A 29 19.33 13.17 10.38
CA PHE A 29 17.96 12.72 10.57
C PHE A 29 16.97 13.67 9.90
N GLU A 30 17.18 14.99 9.93
CA GLU A 30 16.27 15.93 9.26
C GLU A 30 16.33 15.82 7.74
N ALA A 31 17.52 15.65 7.15
CA ALA A 31 17.68 15.39 5.72
C ALA A 31 17.06 14.04 5.28
N ASN A 32 17.03 13.06 6.18
CA ASN A 32 16.46 11.74 5.93
C ASN A 32 14.96 11.63 6.23
N VAL A 33 14.32 12.60 6.87
CA VAL A 33 12.84 12.60 6.99
C VAL A 33 12.18 12.69 5.59
N LEU A 34 12.87 13.30 4.61
CA LEU A 34 12.45 13.33 3.20
C LEU A 34 12.90 12.11 2.37
N ARG A 35 13.75 11.24 2.92
CA ARG A 35 14.11 9.92 2.37
C ARG A 35 13.49 8.86 3.26
N ALA A 36 12.23 8.53 2.95
CA ALA A 36 11.38 7.65 3.75
C ALA A 36 12.18 6.50 4.38
N ILE A 37 12.06 6.38 5.71
CA ILE A 37 12.64 5.26 6.47
C ILE A 37 12.20 3.98 5.79
N PRO A 38 13.13 3.10 5.34
CA PRO A 38 12.72 1.96 4.55
C PRO A 38 11.91 1.00 5.39
N VAL A 39 10.62 0.90 5.10
CA VAL A 39 9.76 -0.11 5.70
C VAL A 39 9.93 -1.36 4.86
N GLN A 40 10.79 -2.29 5.30
CA GLN A 40 10.94 -3.58 4.63
C GLN A 40 9.75 -4.47 4.92
N VAL A 41 8.81 -4.53 3.98
CA VAL A 41 7.70 -5.48 3.99
C VAL A 41 7.93 -6.49 2.88
N GLY A 42 8.01 -7.77 3.25
CA GLY A 42 8.13 -8.88 2.31
C GLY A 42 6.83 -9.14 1.53
N GLY A 43 6.91 -9.99 0.52
CA GLY A 43 5.85 -10.24 -0.46
C GLY A 43 6.47 -10.47 -1.83
N LEU A 44 5.65 -10.62 -2.86
CA LEU A 44 6.17 -10.78 -4.21
C LEU A 44 6.93 -9.52 -4.67
N TYR A 45 6.48 -8.35 -4.22
CA TYR A 45 7.12 -7.07 -4.48
C TYR A 45 7.50 -6.40 -3.15
N PRO A 46 8.75 -6.57 -2.68
CA PRO A 46 9.17 -5.99 -1.42
C PRO A 46 9.08 -4.46 -1.48
N ILE A 47 8.54 -3.87 -0.42
CA ILE A 47 8.47 -2.43 -0.28
C ILE A 47 9.71 -2.02 0.49
N SER A 48 10.47 -1.07 -0.05
CA SER A 48 11.56 -0.40 0.68
C SER A 48 11.28 1.08 0.87
N ASP A 49 10.35 1.67 0.11
CA ASP A 49 9.93 3.06 0.27
C ASP A 49 8.49 3.16 -0.23
N VAL A 50 7.60 3.73 0.59
CA VAL A 50 6.19 3.89 0.21
C VAL A 50 6.04 4.90 -0.91
N TRP A 51 6.84 5.97 -0.93
CA TRP A 51 6.69 7.16 -1.76
C TRP A 51 7.53 7.14 -3.03
N TYR A 52 8.76 6.62 -2.95
CA TYR A 52 9.67 6.54 -4.10
C TYR A 52 9.20 5.47 -5.09
N ILE A 53 9.03 5.86 -6.36
CA ILE A 53 8.68 4.94 -7.45
C ILE A 53 9.92 4.81 -8.33
N GLU A 54 10.42 3.58 -8.45
CA GLU A 54 11.55 3.30 -9.32
C GLU A 54 11.19 3.65 -10.77
N PRO A 55 12.12 4.24 -11.55
CA PRO A 55 11.85 4.57 -12.96
C PRO A 55 11.39 3.37 -13.79
N GLY A 56 11.87 2.17 -13.46
CA GLY A 56 11.43 0.93 -14.10
C GLY A 56 9.98 0.54 -13.76
N LEU A 57 9.45 0.95 -12.62
CA LEU A 57 8.06 0.71 -12.22
C LEU A 57 7.11 1.79 -12.75
N ASP A 58 7.62 2.98 -13.08
CA ASP A 58 6.83 4.19 -13.40
C ASP A 58 6.22 4.20 -14.82
N VAL A 59 5.52 3.12 -15.18
CA VAL A 59 4.74 2.99 -16.41
C VAL A 59 3.40 2.32 -16.12
N PRO A 60 2.31 2.68 -16.83
CA PRO A 60 0.96 2.25 -16.46
C PRO A 60 0.79 0.75 -16.22
N ASP A 61 1.27 -0.08 -17.15
CA ASP A 61 1.08 -1.53 -17.09
C ASP A 61 1.80 -2.17 -15.90
N ARG A 62 3.02 -1.70 -15.59
CA ARG A 62 3.78 -2.19 -14.43
C ARG A 62 3.16 -1.72 -13.11
N LEU A 63 2.66 -0.48 -13.07
CA LEU A 63 1.93 0.02 -11.91
C LEU A 63 0.70 -0.85 -11.63
N ARG A 64 -0.11 -1.18 -12.64
CA ARG A 64 -1.30 -2.03 -12.49
C ARG A 64 -0.96 -3.42 -11.93
N VAL A 65 0.09 -4.06 -12.44
CA VAL A 65 0.57 -5.36 -11.94
C VAL A 65 0.93 -5.29 -10.45
N HIS A 66 1.68 -4.27 -10.02
CA HIS A 66 2.06 -4.13 -8.62
C HIS A 66 0.87 -3.77 -7.72
N ILE A 67 -0.05 -2.91 -8.19
CA ILE A 67 -1.28 -2.56 -7.46
C ILE A 67 -2.14 -3.82 -7.22
N ALA A 68 -2.35 -4.65 -8.26
CA ALA A 68 -3.06 -5.91 -8.14
C ALA A 68 -2.44 -6.85 -7.11
N GLN A 69 -1.11 -7.00 -7.16
CA GLN A 69 -0.42 -7.88 -6.23
C GLN A 69 -0.55 -7.39 -4.79
N PHE A 70 -0.42 -6.08 -4.53
CA PHE A 70 -0.65 -5.55 -3.19
C PHE A 70 -2.10 -5.74 -2.73
N ALA A 71 -3.09 -5.54 -3.61
CA ALA A 71 -4.48 -5.79 -3.29
C ALA A 71 -4.72 -7.27 -2.91
N ARG A 72 -4.13 -8.20 -3.66
CA ARG A 72 -4.22 -9.64 -3.38
C ARG A 72 -3.56 -10.03 -2.07
N GLU A 73 -2.38 -9.48 -1.77
CA GLU A 73 -1.68 -9.74 -0.50
C GLU A 73 -2.42 -9.15 0.71
N ILE A 74 -3.09 -7.99 0.55
CA ILE A 74 -3.96 -7.43 1.60
C ILE A 74 -5.18 -8.33 1.82
N ALA A 75 -5.79 -8.84 0.75
CA ALA A 75 -6.90 -9.78 0.82
C ALA A 75 -6.51 -11.14 1.44
N GLU A 76 -5.27 -11.58 1.21
CA GLU A 76 -4.73 -12.81 1.79
C GLU A 76 -4.67 -12.76 3.33
N GLU A 77 -4.39 -11.60 3.93
CA GLU A 77 -4.44 -11.45 5.40
C GLU A 77 -5.80 -11.83 5.99
N ALA A 78 -6.88 -11.70 5.21
CA ALA A 78 -8.22 -12.07 5.60
C ALA A 78 -8.74 -13.36 4.93
N GLY A 79 -7.87 -14.12 4.24
CA GLY A 79 -8.22 -15.38 3.59
C GLY A 79 -9.16 -15.23 2.38
N VAL A 80 -9.11 -14.08 1.71
CA VAL A 80 -10.01 -13.75 0.58
C VAL A 80 -9.27 -13.30 -0.67
N ALA A 81 -8.01 -13.71 -0.84
CA ALA A 81 -7.20 -13.39 -2.03
C ALA A 81 -7.86 -13.81 -3.35
N GLU A 82 -8.60 -14.91 -3.37
CA GLU A 82 -9.33 -15.42 -4.54
C GLU A 82 -10.49 -14.51 -4.99
N GLN A 83 -10.84 -13.49 -4.20
CA GLN A 83 -11.83 -12.47 -4.59
C GLN A 83 -11.20 -11.25 -5.24
N VAL A 84 -9.87 -11.24 -5.45
CA VAL A 84 -9.14 -10.15 -6.08
C VAL A 84 -8.46 -10.68 -7.33
N GLU A 85 -8.92 -10.21 -8.50
CA GLU A 85 -8.35 -10.58 -9.79
C GLU A 85 -7.56 -9.42 -10.40
N PRO A 86 -6.43 -9.70 -11.06
CA PRO A 86 -5.73 -8.70 -11.86
C PRO A 86 -6.62 -8.22 -13.01
N SER A 87 -6.48 -6.95 -13.38
CA SER A 87 -7.24 -6.33 -14.47
C SER A 87 -6.36 -5.35 -15.22
N ASP A 88 -6.50 -5.32 -16.55
CA ASP A 88 -5.84 -4.29 -17.38
C ASP A 88 -6.53 -2.92 -17.27
N GLY A 89 -7.72 -2.87 -16.66
CA GLY A 89 -8.52 -1.67 -16.48
C GLY A 89 -8.37 -1.01 -15.11
N GLY A 90 -8.85 0.24 -15.01
CA GLY A 90 -8.82 1.01 -13.77
C GLY A 90 -7.42 1.06 -13.17
N ILE A 91 -7.33 0.82 -11.85
CA ILE A 91 -6.05 0.84 -11.14
C ILE A 91 -5.26 -0.46 -11.20
N GLY A 92 -5.80 -1.52 -11.84
CA GLY A 92 -5.07 -2.77 -12.05
C GLY A 92 -5.70 -4.03 -11.46
N PHE A 93 -6.80 -3.93 -10.72
CA PHE A 93 -7.51 -5.10 -10.18
C PHE A 93 -9.02 -4.89 -10.14
N ALA A 94 -9.76 -5.99 -10.05
CA ALA A 94 -11.18 -6.03 -9.78
C ALA A 94 -11.45 -6.94 -8.58
N CYS A 95 -12.48 -6.60 -7.81
CA CYS A 95 -12.98 -7.48 -6.76
C CYS A 95 -14.23 -8.22 -7.24
N ILE A 96 -14.26 -9.53 -7.02
CA ILE A 96 -15.40 -10.39 -7.35
C ILE A 96 -16.34 -10.48 -6.15
N THR A 97 -17.64 -10.52 -6.43
CA THR A 97 -18.63 -10.76 -5.38
C THR A 97 -18.54 -12.21 -4.90
N PRO A 98 -18.28 -12.45 -3.60
CA PRO A 98 -18.18 -13.81 -3.09
C PRO A 98 -19.55 -14.48 -3.11
N PRO A 99 -19.65 -15.77 -3.50
CA PRO A 99 -20.91 -16.51 -3.60
C PRO A 99 -21.66 -16.61 -2.25
N ALA A 100 -20.95 -16.50 -1.13
CA ALA A 100 -21.50 -16.56 0.23
C ALA A 100 -21.19 -15.30 1.07
N ALA A 101 -21.36 -14.10 0.50
CA ALA A 101 -21.02 -12.82 1.13
C ALA A 101 -21.53 -12.66 2.59
N ARG A 102 -22.70 -13.21 2.91
CA ARG A 102 -23.30 -13.13 4.26
C ARG A 102 -22.61 -14.01 5.31
N ALA A 103 -21.97 -15.10 4.90
CA ALA A 103 -21.24 -16.02 5.77
C ALA A 103 -19.77 -15.60 5.99
N MET A 104 -19.32 -14.55 5.31
CA MET A 104 -17.94 -14.08 5.40
C MET A 104 -17.62 -13.54 6.81
N PRO A 105 -16.44 -13.88 7.37
CA PRO A 105 -15.95 -13.29 8.61
C PRO A 105 -15.96 -11.76 8.54
N PRO A 106 -16.23 -11.04 9.66
CA PRO A 106 -16.28 -9.58 9.66
C PRO A 106 -15.01 -8.91 9.11
N PHE A 107 -13.83 -9.42 9.47
CA PHE A 107 -12.54 -8.91 8.97
C PHE A 107 -12.42 -9.03 7.45
N ALA A 108 -12.71 -10.22 6.91
CA ALA A 108 -12.69 -10.48 5.47
C ALA A 108 -13.66 -9.59 4.70
N ARG A 109 -14.85 -9.37 5.26
CA ARG A 109 -15.84 -8.48 4.67
C ARG A 109 -15.37 -7.03 4.66
N ALA A 110 -14.79 -6.55 5.76
CA ALA A 110 -14.24 -5.20 5.87
C ALA A 110 -13.11 -4.98 4.85
N VAL A 111 -12.17 -5.93 4.74
CA VAL A 111 -11.07 -5.90 3.77
C VAL A 111 -11.60 -5.85 2.33
N LEU A 112 -12.52 -6.73 1.96
CA LEU A 112 -13.10 -6.69 0.61
C LEU A 112 -13.90 -5.42 0.34
N THR A 113 -14.63 -4.91 1.32
CA THR A 113 -15.39 -3.65 1.17
C THR A 113 -14.44 -2.48 0.92
N LEU A 114 -13.30 -2.43 1.61
CA LEU A 114 -12.24 -1.45 1.35
C LEU A 114 -11.67 -1.60 -0.08
N LEU A 115 -11.27 -2.82 -0.47
CA LEU A 115 -10.68 -3.05 -1.80
C LEU A 115 -11.67 -2.76 -2.94
N HIS A 116 -12.93 -3.15 -2.79
CA HIS A 116 -14.01 -2.78 -3.71
C HIS A 116 -14.15 -1.27 -3.85
N ALA A 117 -14.07 -0.53 -2.75
CA ALA A 117 -14.15 0.93 -2.78
C ALA A 117 -12.97 1.58 -3.53
N LEU A 118 -11.79 0.94 -3.55
CA LEU A 118 -10.60 1.43 -4.23
C LEU A 118 -10.60 1.13 -5.74
N CYS A 119 -11.07 -0.05 -6.17
CA CYS A 119 -11.11 -0.41 -7.60
C CYS A 119 -12.35 0.09 -8.34
N ALA A 120 -13.46 0.38 -7.64
CA ALA A 120 -14.70 0.86 -8.25
C ALA A 120 -14.60 2.33 -8.65
N ALA A 121 -14.05 2.59 -9.84
CA ALA A 121 -14.13 3.91 -10.46
C ALA A 121 -15.60 4.31 -10.70
N ARG A 122 -16.12 5.23 -9.87
CA ARG A 122 -17.33 6.06 -10.08
C ARG A 122 -18.71 5.40 -10.19
N ALA A 123 -18.88 4.08 -10.21
CA ALA A 123 -20.21 3.46 -10.22
C ALA A 123 -20.26 2.17 -9.39
N ALA A 124 -20.18 2.30 -8.06
CA ALA A 124 -20.32 1.14 -7.19
C ALA A 124 -21.81 0.80 -6.98
N ALA A 125 -22.44 0.20 -7.99
CA ALA A 125 -23.67 -0.55 -7.76
C ALA A 125 -23.33 -1.71 -6.80
N GLY A 126 -23.84 -1.67 -5.57
CA GLY A 126 -23.63 -2.72 -4.58
C GLY A 126 -22.56 -2.46 -3.49
N LEU A 127 -21.87 -1.31 -3.48
CA LEU A 127 -21.00 -0.96 -2.35
C LEU A 127 -21.82 -0.42 -1.17
N ASP A 128 -21.76 -1.11 -0.04
CA ASP A 128 -22.35 -0.65 1.21
C ASP A 128 -21.46 0.43 1.84
N ARG A 129 -21.73 1.70 1.50
CA ARG A 129 -20.95 2.86 1.95
C ARG A 129 -21.07 3.11 3.45
N ALA A 130 -22.23 2.81 4.04
CA ALA A 130 -22.43 2.95 5.48
C ALA A 130 -21.55 1.94 6.21
N ARG A 131 -21.56 0.69 5.72
CA ARG A 131 -20.68 -0.36 6.25
C ARG A 131 -19.21 -0.04 6.10
N LEU A 132 -18.79 0.50 4.95
CA LEU A 132 -17.41 0.96 4.77
C LEU A 132 -17.03 2.00 5.83
N ALA A 133 -17.90 2.99 6.08
CA ALA A 133 -17.63 4.01 7.09
C ALA A 133 -17.49 3.42 8.51
N ASP A 134 -18.34 2.45 8.85
CA ASP A 134 -18.30 1.75 10.14
C ASP A 134 -17.02 0.89 10.28
N ASP A 135 -16.57 0.28 9.18
CA ASP A 135 -15.47 -0.70 9.20
C ASP A 135 -14.07 -0.04 9.10
N LEU A 136 -13.95 1.20 8.61
CA LEU A 136 -12.66 1.88 8.38
C LEU A 136 -11.81 2.04 9.64
N ALA A 137 -12.37 2.59 10.72
CA ALA A 137 -11.61 2.81 11.95
C ALA A 137 -11.17 1.48 12.61
N PRO A 138 -12.06 0.49 12.79
CA PRO A 138 -11.66 -0.86 13.22
C PRO A 138 -10.58 -1.50 12.35
N LEU A 139 -10.67 -1.34 11.03
CA LEU A 139 -9.74 -1.97 10.08
C LEU A 139 -8.35 -1.33 10.10
N LEU A 140 -8.28 0.01 10.20
CA LEU A 140 -7.02 0.75 10.06
C LEU A 140 -6.34 1.05 11.41
N TYR A 141 -7.12 1.40 12.43
CA TYR A 141 -6.62 1.75 13.76
C TYR A 141 -6.78 0.60 14.77
N GLY A 142 -7.88 -0.15 14.66
CA GLY A 142 -8.29 -1.19 15.61
C GLY A 142 -9.43 -0.75 16.52
N GLY A 143 -9.72 -1.54 17.54
CA GLY A 143 -10.77 -1.26 18.53
C GLY A 143 -12.17 -1.74 18.16
N GLY A 144 -12.32 -2.47 17.05
CA GLY A 144 -13.57 -3.13 16.68
C GLY A 144 -13.62 -4.62 17.05
N ALA A 145 -14.68 -5.30 16.59
CA ALA A 145 -14.97 -6.70 16.89
C ALA A 145 -14.08 -7.72 16.14
N TYR A 146 -13.08 -7.24 15.39
CA TYR A 146 -12.21 -8.05 14.53
C TYR A 146 -10.80 -7.42 14.47
N PRO A 147 -9.76 -8.18 14.10
CA PRO A 147 -8.39 -7.65 14.05
C PRO A 147 -8.25 -6.51 13.04
N ARG A 148 -7.39 -5.53 13.34
CA ARG A 148 -6.96 -4.54 12.35
C ARG A 148 -6.05 -5.16 11.31
N LEU A 149 -5.86 -4.48 10.18
CA LEU A 149 -4.78 -4.80 9.24
C LEU A 149 -3.43 -4.81 9.95
N SER A 150 -2.57 -5.76 9.57
CA SER A 150 -1.20 -5.77 10.07
C SER A 150 -0.44 -4.52 9.60
N ASP A 151 0.67 -4.19 10.26
CA ASP A 151 1.54 -3.10 9.82
C ASP A 151 2.07 -3.36 8.39
N ALA A 152 2.31 -4.64 8.05
CA ALA A 152 2.67 -5.05 6.69
C ALA A 152 1.54 -4.75 5.69
N GLY A 153 0.29 -5.10 6.03
CA GLY A 153 -0.89 -4.82 5.21
C GLY A 153 -1.15 -3.33 5.04
N LEU A 154 -0.95 -2.53 6.10
CA LEU A 154 -1.05 -1.08 6.03
C LEU A 154 -0.01 -0.47 5.09
N VAL A 155 1.24 -0.94 5.13
CA VAL A 155 2.30 -0.47 4.23
C VAL A 155 1.98 -0.83 2.78
N LYS A 156 1.46 -2.03 2.53
CA LYS A 156 0.97 -2.45 1.20
C LYS A 156 -0.20 -1.58 0.74
N LEU A 157 -1.14 -1.24 1.63
CA LEU A 157 -2.25 -0.34 1.32
C LEU A 157 -1.76 1.07 0.94
N PHE A 158 -0.85 1.65 1.70
CA PHE A 158 -0.27 2.96 1.37
C PHE A 158 0.53 2.92 0.07
N ARG A 159 1.29 1.84 -0.16
CA ARG A 159 2.01 1.65 -1.42
C ARG A 159 1.05 1.53 -2.60
N LEU A 160 -0.01 0.73 -2.47
CA LEU A 160 -1.08 0.61 -3.46
C LEU A 160 -1.66 2.00 -3.81
N LEU A 161 -2.03 2.80 -2.80
CA LEU A 161 -2.55 4.15 -3.00
C LEU A 161 -1.55 5.07 -3.71
N ARG A 162 -0.25 4.98 -3.34
CA ARG A 162 0.80 5.78 -3.99
C ARG A 162 0.93 5.46 -5.48
N LEU A 163 0.93 4.18 -5.83
CA LEU A 163 1.04 3.73 -7.22
C LEU A 163 -0.24 4.07 -8.01
N ALA A 164 -1.42 3.90 -7.41
CA ALA A 164 -2.69 4.24 -8.04
C ALA A 164 -2.79 5.74 -8.35
N ARG A 165 -2.34 6.62 -7.44
CA ARG A 165 -2.26 8.07 -7.69
C ARG A 165 -1.33 8.39 -8.86
N ARG A 166 -0.15 7.74 -8.91
CA ARG A 166 0.80 7.94 -10.01
C ARG A 166 0.22 7.50 -11.35
N LEU A 167 -0.46 6.36 -11.37
CA LEU A 167 -1.13 5.85 -12.56
C LEU A 167 -2.13 6.87 -13.10
N LEU A 168 -2.98 7.44 -12.23
CA LEU A 168 -3.92 8.49 -12.61
C LEU A 168 -3.22 9.74 -13.17
N ASP A 169 -2.10 10.16 -12.58
CA ASP A 169 -1.32 11.30 -13.08
C ASP A 169 -0.75 11.03 -14.50
N LEU A 170 -0.26 9.80 -14.74
CA LEU A 170 0.26 9.39 -16.04
C LEU A 170 -0.84 9.34 -17.11
N GLU A 171 -2.01 8.79 -16.77
CA GLU A 171 -3.15 8.68 -17.68
C GLU A 171 -3.79 10.05 -17.99
N ALA A 172 -3.85 10.95 -17.00
CA ALA A 172 -4.30 12.31 -17.21
C ALA A 172 -3.34 13.10 -18.13
N GLY A 173 -2.03 12.92 -17.93
CA GLY A 173 -1.00 13.52 -18.78
C GLY A 173 -1.02 13.01 -20.21
N ALA A 174 -1.29 11.72 -20.41
CA ALA A 174 -1.45 11.12 -21.75
C ALA A 174 -2.73 11.59 -22.47
N SER A 175 -3.76 11.98 -21.70
CA SER A 175 -5.05 12.44 -22.24
C SER A 175 -5.05 13.95 -22.57
N ALA A 176 -4.03 14.71 -22.16
CA ALA A 176 -3.93 16.12 -22.49
C ALA A 176 -3.54 16.30 -23.98
N PRO A 177 -4.28 17.09 -24.77
CA PRO A 177 -3.91 17.33 -26.16
C PRO A 177 -2.55 18.05 -26.21
N GLY A 178 -1.60 17.45 -26.92
CA GLY A 178 -0.30 18.05 -27.17
C GLY A 178 -0.48 19.46 -27.73
N HIS A 179 0.05 20.45 -27.00
CA HIS A 179 0.29 21.78 -27.58
C HIS A 179 1.38 21.59 -28.63
N GLY A 180 0.95 21.25 -29.84
CA GLY A 180 1.80 21.21 -31.02
C GLY A 180 2.20 22.62 -31.41
N THR A 181 3.53 22.82 -31.45
CA THR A 181 4.32 23.78 -32.25
C THR A 181 3.92 25.26 -32.22
#